data_AF-A0A1Q7QI73-F1
#
_entry.id   AF-A0A1Q7QI73-F1
#
_cell.length_a   1.000
_cell.length_b   1.000
_cell.length_c   1.000
_cell.angle_alpha   90.00
_cell.angle_beta   90.00
_cell.angle_gamma   90.00
#
_symmetry.space_group_name_H-M   'P 1'
#
loop_
_entity.id
_entity.type
_entity.pdbx_description
1 polymer ?
#
loop_
_entity_poly.entity_id
_entity_poly.type
_entity_poly.pdbx_seq_one_letter_code
_entity_poly.pdbx_strand_id
1 'polypeptide(L)'
;MLIGVELTTANVGELFADAKALESAGADSLWSAGSDDPFVLLAALAAVTYRVRLVALDGKGGEDARTTLERLSRGRLVLATSALDPTAAILVASGDAEALARAVADAKVRDAEMECWARVALPPSRAEWNDLRTACEQVGIAGIVVPNDPRLIDILRNPDVVEDRSDIKLAFG
;
A
#
# COMPACT_ATOMS: atom_id res chain seq x y z
N MET A 1 -9.62 0.63 8.92
CA MET A 1 -8.94 1.16 7.72
C MET A 1 -7.73 0.30 7.39
N LEU A 2 -7.54 -0.10 6.13
CA LEU A 2 -6.37 -0.86 5.68
C LEU A 2 -5.18 0.06 5.37
N ILE A 3 -3.95 -0.43 5.57
CA ILE A 3 -2.72 0.34 5.30
C ILE A 3 -1.86 -0.39 4.27
N GLY A 4 -1.72 0.23 3.11
CA GLY A 4 -0.80 -0.16 2.05
C GLY A 4 0.48 0.65 2.11
N VAL A 5 1.61 0.02 1.78
CA VAL A 5 2.92 0.67 1.76
C VAL A 5 3.52 0.58 0.37
N GLU A 6 3.80 1.73 -0.22
CA GLU A 6 4.45 1.83 -1.51
C GLU A 6 5.97 1.69 -1.37
N LEU A 7 6.50 0.65 -2.00
CA LEU A 7 7.92 0.35 -2.04
C LEU A 7 8.50 0.71 -3.40
N THR A 8 9.69 1.30 -3.37
CA THR A 8 10.46 1.66 -4.56
C THR A 8 11.82 0.94 -4.56
N THR A 9 12.42 0.82 -5.73
CA THR A 9 13.76 0.25 -5.92
C THR A 9 14.88 1.22 -5.53
N ALA A 10 14.58 2.41 -5.00
CA ALA A 10 15.58 3.42 -4.68
C ALA A 10 16.61 2.96 -3.63
N ASN A 11 16.21 2.08 -2.71
CA ASN A 11 17.08 1.54 -1.66
C ASN A 11 16.97 0.01 -1.55
N VAL A 12 17.44 -0.70 -2.59
CA VAL A 12 17.35 -2.17 -2.70
C VAL A 12 18.01 -2.91 -1.53
N GLY A 13 19.05 -2.34 -0.91
CA GLY A 13 19.79 -2.98 0.18
C GLY A 13 18.95 -3.21 1.44
N GLU A 14 18.00 -2.33 1.72
CA GLU A 14 17.13 -2.38 2.91
C GLU A 14 15.73 -2.90 2.57
N LEU A 15 15.34 -2.84 1.30
CA LEU A 15 14.01 -3.16 0.78
C LEU A 15 13.40 -4.46 1.30
N PHE A 16 14.17 -5.56 1.33
CA PHE A 16 13.65 -6.85 1.80
C PHE A 16 13.55 -6.94 3.31
N ALA A 17 14.43 -6.25 4.05
CA ALA A 17 14.34 -6.15 5.50
C ALA A 17 13.11 -5.30 5.89
N ASP A 18 12.93 -4.17 5.21
CA ASP A 18 11.76 -3.29 5.38
C ASP A 18 10.47 -4.03 5.07
N ALA A 19 10.38 -4.76 3.94
CA ALA A 19 9.20 -5.52 3.59
C ALA A 19 8.78 -6.51 4.68
N LYS A 20 9.74 -7.22 5.29
CA LYS A 20 9.47 -8.14 6.41
C LYS A 20 9.08 -7.40 7.68
N ALA A 21 9.70 -6.25 7.94
CA ALA A 21 9.38 -5.42 9.10
C ALA A 21 7.98 -4.82 9.00
N LEU A 22 7.58 -4.34 7.82
CA LEU A 22 6.25 -3.82 7.51
C LEU A 22 5.18 -4.90 7.61
N GLU A 23 5.42 -6.08 7.03
CA GLU A 23 4.52 -7.24 7.20
C GLU A 23 4.34 -7.59 8.68
N SER A 24 5.44 -7.62 9.44
CA SER A 24 5.40 -7.92 10.88
C SER A 24 4.73 -6.82 11.71
N ALA A 25 4.78 -5.57 11.23
CA ALA A 25 4.14 -4.42 11.86
C ALA A 25 2.63 -4.35 11.54
N GLY A 26 2.13 -5.19 10.62
CA GLY A 26 0.71 -5.26 10.28
C GLY A 26 0.31 -4.41 9.07
N ALA A 27 1.24 -4.09 8.17
CA ALA A 27 0.87 -3.59 6.84
C ALA A 27 -0.04 -4.62 6.15
N ASP A 28 -1.13 -4.13 5.53
CA ASP A 28 -2.07 -4.98 4.79
C ASP A 28 -1.50 -5.39 3.43
N SER A 29 -0.90 -4.43 2.73
CA SER A 29 -0.42 -4.59 1.36
C SER A 29 0.91 -3.88 1.13
N LEU A 30 1.76 -4.49 0.30
CA LEU A 30 2.96 -3.88 -0.27
C LEU A 30 2.69 -3.55 -1.74
N TRP A 31 2.83 -2.28 -2.08
CA TRP A 31 2.52 -1.74 -3.39
C TRP A 31 3.82 -1.50 -4.13
N SER A 32 3.89 -1.96 -5.38
CA SER A 32 4.96 -1.59 -6.31
C SER A 32 4.35 -0.74 -7.41
N ALA A 33 4.89 0.48 -7.55
CA ALA A 33 4.53 1.44 -8.58
C ALA A 33 5.81 1.92 -9.29
N GLY A 34 5.69 2.35 -10.55
CA GLY A 34 6.77 3.02 -11.26
C GLY A 34 6.94 2.60 -12.72
N SER A 35 8.04 3.08 -13.32
CA SER A 35 8.45 2.76 -14.69
C SER A 35 9.11 1.39 -14.84
N ASP A 36 9.66 0.85 -13.74
CA ASP A 36 10.22 -0.49 -13.68
C ASP A 36 9.10 -1.53 -13.64
N ASP A 37 9.36 -2.76 -14.12
CA ASP A 37 8.35 -3.84 -14.10
C ASP A 37 7.98 -4.21 -12.64
N PRO A 38 6.77 -3.84 -12.16
CA PRO A 38 6.40 -4.08 -10.77
C PRO A 38 6.29 -5.56 -10.44
N PHE A 39 6.08 -6.43 -11.43
CA PHE A 39 6.01 -7.87 -11.18
C PHE A 39 7.35 -8.47 -10.77
N VAL A 40 8.47 -7.92 -11.24
CA VAL A 40 9.81 -8.39 -10.84
C VAL A 40 10.06 -8.09 -9.37
N LEU A 41 9.78 -6.86 -8.92
CA LEU A 41 9.92 -6.48 -7.53
C LEU A 41 8.98 -7.31 -6.65
N LEU A 42 7.70 -7.42 -7.04
CA LEU A 42 6.73 -8.20 -6.27
C LEU A 42 7.07 -9.68 -6.22
N ALA A 43 7.70 -10.26 -7.24
CA ALA A 43 8.20 -11.64 -7.19
C ALA A 43 9.31 -11.80 -6.15
N ALA A 44 10.22 -10.83 -6.04
CA ALA A 44 11.24 -10.83 -4.99
C ALA A 44 10.62 -10.65 -3.60
N LEU A 45 9.63 -9.76 -3.46
CA LEU A 45 8.88 -9.56 -2.21
C LEU A 45 8.08 -10.82 -1.81
N ALA A 46 7.52 -11.55 -2.79
CA ALA A 46 6.81 -12.81 -2.55
C ALA A 46 7.69 -13.90 -1.95
N ALA A 47 8.99 -13.88 -2.21
CA ALA A 47 9.95 -14.83 -1.67
C ALA A 47 10.28 -14.58 -0.18
N VAL A 48 10.12 -13.34 0.30
CA VAL A 48 10.52 -12.92 1.66
C VAL A 48 9.34 -12.63 2.59
N THR A 49 8.12 -12.53 2.04
CA THR A 49 6.87 -12.26 2.76
C THR A 49 5.90 -13.44 2.64
N TYR A 50 4.97 -13.57 3.60
CA TYR A 50 4.11 -14.76 3.71
C TYR A 50 2.61 -14.46 3.82
N ARG A 51 2.23 -13.25 4.21
CA ARG A 51 0.85 -12.86 4.55
C ARG A 51 0.41 -11.58 3.85
N VAL A 52 1.31 -10.61 3.73
CA VAL A 52 0.99 -9.30 3.16
C VAL A 52 0.55 -9.42 1.70
N ARG A 53 -0.49 -8.67 1.30
CA ARG A 53 -0.93 -8.61 -0.11
C ARG A 53 0.15 -7.93 -0.95
N LEU A 54 0.31 -8.37 -2.20
CA LEU A 54 1.30 -7.85 -3.13
C LEU A 54 0.56 -7.14 -4.27
N VAL A 55 0.62 -5.82 -4.29
CA VAL A 55 -0.20 -5.00 -5.18
C VAL A 55 0.67 -4.45 -6.31
N ALA A 56 0.34 -4.81 -7.56
CA ALA A 56 0.96 -4.26 -8.75
C ALA A 56 0.15 -3.06 -9.24
N LEU A 57 0.69 -1.85 -9.09
CA LEU A 57 0.04 -0.64 -9.58
C LEU A 57 0.43 -0.36 -11.02
N ASP A 58 -0.57 -0.26 -11.91
CA ASP A 58 -0.42 0.02 -13.33
C ASP A 58 0.61 -0.89 -14.04
N GLY A 59 0.69 -2.15 -13.58
CA GLY A 59 1.64 -3.14 -14.07
C GLY A 59 1.42 -3.48 -15.54
N LYS A 60 2.48 -3.35 -16.33
CA LYS A 60 2.48 -3.60 -17.78
C LYS A 60 3.03 -4.98 -18.18
N GLY A 61 3.33 -5.83 -17.21
CA GLY A 61 3.90 -7.15 -17.50
C GLY A 61 2.91 -8.09 -18.20
N GLY A 62 3.45 -9.06 -18.93
CA GLY A 62 2.64 -10.05 -19.65
C GLY A 62 1.89 -11.00 -18.72
N GLU A 63 0.90 -11.70 -19.30
CA GLU A 63 0.05 -12.67 -18.59
C GLU A 63 0.86 -13.80 -17.92
N ASP A 64 1.97 -14.22 -18.54
CA ASP A 64 2.86 -15.25 -17.99
C ASP A 64 3.56 -14.79 -16.70
N ALA A 65 4.00 -13.54 -16.64
CA ALA A 65 4.63 -12.95 -15.46
C ALA A 65 3.60 -12.85 -14.32
N ARG A 66 2.38 -12.40 -14.63
CA ARG A 66 1.26 -12.35 -13.69
C ARG A 66 0.92 -13.75 -13.15
N THR A 67 0.78 -14.74 -14.02
CA THR A 67 0.47 -16.13 -13.64
C THR A 67 1.55 -16.73 -12.76
N THR A 68 2.81 -16.44 -13.06
CA THR A 68 3.95 -16.88 -12.23
C THR A 68 3.91 -16.23 -10.87
N LEU A 69 3.68 -14.92 -10.81
CA LEU A 69 3.59 -14.17 -9.56
C LEU A 69 2.38 -14.59 -8.71
N GLU A 70 1.24 -14.90 -9.32
CA GLU A 70 0.07 -15.46 -8.65
C GLU A 70 0.43 -16.75 -7.89
N ARG A 71 1.15 -17.66 -8.54
CA ARG A 71 1.63 -18.91 -7.94
C ARG A 71 2.66 -18.68 -6.84
N LEU A 72 3.64 -17.80 -7.06
CA LEU A 72 4.69 -17.48 -6.07
C LEU A 72 4.10 -16.80 -4.83
N SER A 73 3.15 -15.90 -5.04
CA SER A 73 2.48 -15.16 -3.98
C SER A 73 1.44 -16.00 -3.24
N ARG A 74 0.98 -17.12 -3.82
CA ARG A 74 -0.01 -18.05 -3.24
C ARG A 74 -1.37 -17.36 -3.00
N GLY A 75 -1.87 -16.64 -4.00
CA GLY A 75 -3.17 -15.96 -3.88
C GLY A 75 -3.12 -14.57 -3.25
N ARG A 76 -1.93 -13.98 -3.09
CA ARG A 76 -1.74 -12.66 -2.48
C ARG A 76 -1.58 -11.53 -3.50
N LEU A 77 -1.47 -11.86 -4.78
CA LEU A 77 -1.34 -10.86 -5.84
C LEU A 77 -2.66 -10.13 -6.05
N VAL A 78 -2.57 -8.82 -6.17
CA VAL A 78 -3.70 -7.92 -6.46
C VAL A 78 -3.22 -6.93 -7.52
N LEU A 79 -4.08 -6.62 -8.47
CA LEU A 79 -3.79 -5.58 -9.45
C LEU A 79 -4.45 -4.27 -9.01
N ALA A 80 -3.76 -3.17 -9.23
CA ALA A 80 -4.33 -1.85 -8.99
C ALA A 80 -4.08 -0.93 -10.19
N THR A 81 -4.92 0.10 -10.31
CA THR A 81 -4.75 1.13 -11.32
C THR A 81 -5.00 2.53 -10.75
N SER A 82 -4.24 3.50 -11.27
CA SER A 82 -4.49 4.92 -11.04
C SER A 82 -5.33 5.56 -12.17
N ALA A 83 -5.52 4.88 -13.29
CA ALA A 83 -6.16 5.44 -14.49
C ALA A 83 -7.63 5.84 -14.32
N LEU A 84 -8.29 5.31 -13.28
CA LEU A 84 -9.69 5.60 -12.94
C LEU A 84 -9.86 6.89 -12.12
N ASP A 85 -8.77 7.57 -11.78
CA ASP A 85 -8.77 8.88 -11.13
C ASP A 85 -7.79 9.82 -11.84
N PRO A 86 -8.26 10.94 -12.44
CA PRO A 86 -7.39 11.86 -13.17
C PRO A 86 -6.25 12.45 -12.34
N THR A 87 -6.40 12.49 -11.02
CA THR A 87 -5.38 13.02 -10.09
C THR A 87 -4.42 11.96 -9.57
N ALA A 88 -4.66 10.68 -9.86
CA ALA A 88 -3.98 9.52 -9.29
C ALA A 88 -3.94 9.49 -7.74
N ALA A 89 -4.83 10.25 -7.09
CA ALA A 89 -4.99 10.30 -5.64
C ALA A 89 -5.83 9.11 -5.15
N ILE A 90 -6.72 8.58 -5.99
CA ILE A 90 -7.49 7.37 -5.70
C ILE A 90 -7.01 6.23 -6.60
N LEU A 91 -6.51 5.17 -5.97
CA LEU A 91 -6.14 3.92 -6.60
C LEU A 91 -7.29 2.94 -6.47
N VAL A 92 -7.52 2.14 -7.51
CA VAL A 92 -8.54 1.09 -7.51
C VAL A 92 -7.85 -0.24 -7.60
N ALA A 93 -8.08 -1.11 -6.62
CA ALA A 93 -7.47 -2.43 -6.52
C ALA A 93 -8.51 -3.55 -6.68
N SER A 94 -8.12 -4.63 -7.35
CA SER A 94 -8.96 -5.82 -7.58
C SER A 94 -8.11 -7.08 -7.68
N GLY A 95 -8.62 -8.19 -7.12
CA GLY A 95 -8.08 -9.53 -7.38
C GLY A 95 -8.49 -10.07 -8.76
N ASP A 96 -9.56 -9.54 -9.35
CA ASP A 96 -10.00 -9.85 -10.72
C ASP A 96 -9.35 -8.87 -11.71
N ALA A 97 -8.35 -9.37 -12.44
CA ALA A 97 -7.62 -8.65 -13.46
C ALA A 97 -8.50 -8.25 -14.65
N GLU A 98 -9.44 -9.10 -15.05
CA GLU A 98 -10.32 -8.83 -16.18
C GLU A 98 -11.35 -7.76 -15.81
N ALA A 99 -11.91 -7.82 -14.60
CA ALA A 99 -12.80 -6.76 -14.10
C ALA A 99 -12.09 -5.42 -14.06
N LEU A 100 -10.84 -5.38 -13.56
CA LEU A 100 -10.06 -4.15 -13.51
C LEU A 100 -9.78 -3.60 -14.93
N ALA A 101 -9.40 -4.48 -15.87
CA ALA A 101 -9.16 -4.09 -17.25
C ALA A 101 -10.42 -3.53 -17.94
N ARG A 102 -11.59 -4.15 -17.71
CA ARG A 102 -12.89 -3.65 -18.20
C ARG A 102 -13.20 -2.27 -17.62
N ALA A 103 -13.04 -2.08 -16.31
CA ALA A 103 -13.30 -0.80 -15.67
C ALA A 103 -12.42 0.33 -16.26
N VAL A 104 -11.14 0.06 -16.52
CA VAL A 104 -10.22 1.01 -17.16
C VAL A 104 -10.65 1.31 -18.60
N ALA A 105 -11.03 0.29 -19.38
CA ALA A 105 -11.44 0.47 -20.77
C ALA A 105 -12.74 1.27 -20.90
N ASP A 106 -13.71 1.01 -20.03
CA ASP A 106 -15.06 1.59 -20.09
C ASP A 106 -15.18 2.91 -19.29
N ALA A 107 -14.17 3.24 -18.48
CA ALA A 107 -14.03 4.46 -17.68
C ALA A 107 -15.22 4.84 -16.78
N LYS A 108 -16.19 3.93 -16.54
CA LYS A 108 -17.49 4.35 -15.95
C LYS A 108 -18.20 3.47 -14.93
N VAL A 109 -17.72 2.30 -14.52
CA VAL A 109 -18.31 1.61 -13.36
C VAL A 109 -17.25 0.82 -12.61
N ARG A 110 -17.02 1.19 -11.33
CA ARG A 110 -16.30 0.35 -10.39
C ARG A 110 -17.22 -0.77 -9.95
N ASP A 111 -16.72 -2.00 -9.92
CA ASP A 111 -17.44 -3.10 -9.28
C ASP A 111 -17.50 -2.84 -7.76
N ALA A 112 -18.53 -3.35 -7.09
CA ALA A 112 -18.64 -3.32 -5.64
C ALA A 112 -17.50 -4.09 -4.95
N GLU A 113 -16.89 -5.05 -5.64
CA GLU A 113 -15.72 -5.81 -5.16
C GLU A 113 -14.39 -5.04 -5.32
N MET A 114 -14.38 -3.91 -6.05
CA MET A 114 -13.18 -3.11 -6.22
C MET A 114 -12.91 -2.22 -5.00
N GLU A 115 -11.71 -2.35 -4.46
CA GLU A 115 -11.28 -1.58 -3.31
C GLU A 115 -10.75 -0.21 -3.75
N CYS A 116 -11.24 0.84 -3.11
CA CYS A 116 -10.75 2.20 -3.33
C CYS A 116 -9.72 2.55 -2.26
N TRP A 117 -8.55 3.02 -2.69
CA TRP A 117 -7.43 3.34 -1.81
C TRP A 117 -6.97 4.78 -2.05
N ALA A 118 -6.83 5.58 -1.00
CA ALA A 118 -6.28 6.93 -1.14
C ALA A 118 -4.75 6.89 -1.06
N ARG A 119 -4.07 7.37 -2.10
CA ARG A 119 -2.61 7.55 -2.09
C ARG A 119 -2.29 8.89 -1.44
N VAL A 120 -1.53 8.85 -0.35
CA VAL A 120 -1.28 10.02 0.49
C VAL A 120 0.19 10.08 0.89
N ALA A 121 0.70 11.29 1.12
CA ALA A 121 1.99 11.44 1.79
C ALA A 121 1.90 10.90 3.23
N LEU A 122 3.02 10.49 3.81
CA LEU A 122 3.04 10.09 5.21
C LEU A 122 2.65 11.30 6.09
N PRO A 123 1.58 11.21 6.90
CA PRO A 123 1.22 12.27 7.84
C PRO A 123 2.41 12.61 8.75
N PRO A 124 2.73 13.91 8.95
CA PRO A 124 3.89 14.32 9.72
C PRO A 124 3.73 14.11 11.23
N SER A 125 2.50 13.87 11.71
CA SER A 125 2.18 13.65 13.12
C SER A 125 1.13 12.55 13.32
N ARG A 126 1.09 11.98 14.52
CA ARG A 126 0.08 10.99 14.92
C ARG A 126 -1.34 11.57 14.99
N ALA A 127 -1.45 12.86 15.31
CA ALA A 127 -2.74 13.57 15.27
C ALA A 127 -3.29 13.62 13.84
N GLU A 128 -2.47 14.05 12.87
CA GLU A 128 -2.85 14.08 11.46
C GLU A 128 -3.11 12.68 10.88
N TRP A 129 -2.42 11.66 11.38
CA TRP A 129 -2.72 10.27 11.05
C TRP A 129 -4.12 9.84 11.50
N ASN A 130 -4.54 10.21 12.70
CA ASN A 130 -5.88 9.90 13.23
C ASN A 130 -6.98 10.69 12.52
N ASP A 131 -6.72 11.96 12.20
CA ASP A 131 -7.63 12.80 11.42
C ASP A 131 -7.83 12.21 10.02
N LEU A 132 -6.73 11.80 9.36
CA LEU A 132 -6.78 11.10 8.08
C LEU A 132 -7.61 9.82 8.17
N ARG A 133 -7.37 8.98 9.19
CA ARG A 133 -8.14 7.74 9.39
C ARG A 133 -9.64 8.01 9.50
N THR A 134 -10.01 9.02 10.29
CA THR A 134 -11.41 9.43 10.48
C THR A 134 -12.03 9.92 9.17
N ALA A 135 -11.30 10.73 8.41
CA ALA A 135 -11.76 11.21 7.10
C ALA A 135 -11.94 10.07 6.09
N CYS A 136 -11.02 9.12 6.05
CA CYS A 136 -11.12 7.94 5.18
C CYS A 136 -12.31 7.05 5.52
N GLU A 137 -12.60 6.85 6.81
CA GLU A 137 -13.78 6.11 7.26
C GLU A 137 -15.09 6.78 6.83
N GLN A 138 -15.17 8.11 6.85
CA GLN A 138 -16.34 8.85 6.39
C GLN A 138 -16.57 8.77 4.88
N VAL A 139 -15.48 8.72 4.10
CA VAL A 139 -15.54 8.61 2.63
C VAL A 139 -15.83 7.18 2.18
N GLY A 140 -15.64 6.19 3.06
CA GLY A 140 -15.89 4.78 2.75
C GLY A 140 -14.84 4.14 1.85
N ILE A 141 -13.61 4.68 1.83
CA ILE A 141 -12.49 4.04 1.12
C ILE A 141 -11.97 2.84 1.93
N ALA A 142 -11.41 1.84 1.25
CA ALA A 142 -10.91 0.63 1.89
C ALA A 142 -9.66 0.91 2.75
N GLY A 143 -8.78 1.78 2.27
CA GLY A 143 -7.52 2.08 2.95
C GLY A 143 -6.75 3.24 2.35
N ILE A 144 -5.55 3.43 2.87
CA ILE A 144 -4.58 4.42 2.37
C ILE A 144 -3.30 3.73 1.91
N VAL A 145 -2.62 4.33 0.94
CA VAL A 145 -1.29 3.93 0.48
C VAL A 145 -0.32 5.06 0.79
N VAL A 146 0.71 4.75 1.58
CA VAL A 146 1.76 5.68 1.98
C VAL A 146 3.13 5.23 1.46
N PRO A 147 4.07 6.14 1.18
CA PRO A 147 5.44 5.76 0.82
C PRO A 147 6.14 5.04 1.98
N ASN A 148 7.06 4.12 1.66
CA ASN A 148 7.96 3.53 2.65
C ASN A 148 8.81 4.61 3.33
N ASP A 149 8.55 4.82 4.62
CA ASP A 149 9.26 5.76 5.49
C ASP A 149 9.61 5.04 6.80
N PRO A 150 10.83 5.18 7.33
CA PRO A 150 11.22 4.52 8.58
C PRO A 150 10.28 4.77 9.77
N ARG A 151 9.61 5.93 9.82
CA ARG A 151 8.63 6.27 10.87
C ARG A 151 7.38 5.41 10.81
N LEU A 152 7.06 4.83 9.65
CA LEU A 152 5.84 4.06 9.45
C LEU A 152 5.81 2.78 10.29
N ILE A 153 6.95 2.10 10.46
CA ILE A 153 7.03 0.87 11.26
C ILE A 153 6.61 1.13 12.70
N ASP A 154 7.02 2.26 13.29
CA ASP A 154 6.62 2.63 14.65
C ASP A 154 5.13 2.97 14.73
N ILE A 155 4.60 3.71 13.76
CA ILE A 155 3.18 4.06 13.68
C ILE A 155 2.32 2.79 13.57
N LEU A 156 2.71 1.84 12.73
CA LEU A 156 1.99 0.57 12.53
C LEU A 156 2.03 -0.34 13.75
N ARG A 157 3.18 -0.42 14.44
CA ARG A 157 3.31 -1.23 15.67
C ARG A 157 2.52 -0.64 16.85
N ASN A 158 2.45 0.68 16.92
CA ASN A 158 1.88 1.40 18.06
C ASN A 158 0.76 2.35 17.62
N PRO A 159 -0.34 1.90 17.01
CA PRO A 159 -1.32 2.77 16.36
C PRO A 159 -2.10 3.67 17.35
N ASP A 160 -2.22 3.27 18.61
CA ASP A 160 -3.05 3.95 19.62
C ASP A 160 -2.23 4.78 20.62
N VAL A 161 -0.90 4.81 20.48
CA VAL A 161 -0.04 5.63 21.33
C VAL A 161 -0.24 7.10 20.95
N VAL A 162 -0.77 7.87 21.89
CA VAL A 162 -0.82 9.33 21.82
C VAL A 162 0.59 9.84 22.12
N GLU A 163 1.12 10.75 21.29
CA GLU A 163 2.36 11.48 21.60
C GLU A 163 2.12 12.38 22.83
N ASP A 164 2.23 11.80 24.02
CA ASP A 164 2.16 12.55 25.26
C ASP A 164 3.50 13.26 25.49
N ARG A 165 3.67 14.43 24.88
CA ARG A 165 4.85 15.30 25.09
C ARG A 165 4.80 16.09 26.40
N SER A 166 4.00 15.65 27.38
CA SER A 166 3.95 16.31 28.69
C SER A 166 5.19 16.02 29.56
N ASP A 167 6.03 15.07 29.15
CA ASP A 167 7.30 14.69 29.80
C ASP A 167 8.50 15.59 29.42
N ILE A 168 8.41 16.42 28.36
CA ILE A 168 9.49 17.34 27.93
C ILE A 168 9.62 18.59 28.83
N LYS A 169 8.90 18.67 29.95
CA LYS A 169 9.05 19.73 30.96
C LYS A 169 9.79 19.26 32.23
N LEU A 170 11.03 18.79 32.10
CA LEU A 170 12.01 18.66 33.20
C LEU A 170 13.43 18.73 32.59
N ALA A 171 14.42 19.46 33.06
CA ALA A 171 14.53 20.51 34.06
C ALA A 171 15.81 21.29 33.67
N PHE A 172 15.72 22.60 33.46
CA PHE A 172 16.87 23.48 33.64
C PHE A 172 16.71 24.10 35.02
N GLY A 173 17.39 23.51 36.00
CA GLY A 173 17.52 23.99 37.37
C GLY A 173 18.94 23.75 37.83
#